data_AF-A0A4Y8SIV5-F1
#
_entry.id   AF-A0A4Y8SIV5-F1
#
_cell.length_a   1.000
_cell.length_b   1.000
_cell.length_c   1.000
_cell.angle_alpha   90.00
_cell.angle_beta   90.00
_cell.angle_gamma   90.00
#
_symmetry.space_group_name_H-M   'P 1'
#
loop_
_entity.id
_entity.type
_entity.pdbx_description
1 polymer ?
#
loop_
_entity_poly.entity_id
_entity_poly.type
_entity_poly.pdbx_seq_one_letter_code
_entity_poly.pdbx_strand_id
1 'polypeptide(L)'
;MAKPALFASLQTRLVADTDTVAKAAADTNVIVRKNSLSAGINYGSDALFFGRTGPKKYPFLAADLVVNYKSGFFIYGSALKVLGYEVPLVDEIDVGGGYFYRLSKNFTGTLSYTRFIFNNKSAIIKSASSNDINFKNSYDWGFAKTSLVADYLFGKSYDVFTTISNSKYWESSWSIFDDQDYLSINPSFNFILGTQNFVQRYSIDHKYQLEADNIYVRNENATGARANAKFTMLNYSFKIPVSYNRPHYTLEFSYKYSIPVNVEGALLNRRESFYNLTFYYVFY
;
A
#
# COMPACT_ATOMS: atom_id res chain seq x y z
N MET A 1 12.96 -24.68 -33.16
CA MET A 1 12.92 -23.23 -33.44
C MET A 1 12.81 -22.52 -32.09
N ALA A 2 13.90 -21.91 -31.64
CA ALA A 2 14.08 -21.46 -30.27
C ALA A 2 13.32 -20.14 -30.00
N LYS A 3 12.47 -20.14 -28.97
CA LYS A 3 11.88 -18.92 -28.39
C LYS A 3 12.60 -18.65 -27.07
N PRO A 4 13.19 -17.45 -26.87
CA PRO A 4 13.81 -17.09 -25.59
C PRO A 4 12.72 -16.86 -24.52
N ALA A 5 12.84 -17.57 -23.41
CA ALA A 5 11.96 -17.42 -22.24
C ALA A 5 12.31 -16.13 -21.48
N LEU A 6 11.31 -15.27 -21.25
CA LEU A 6 11.42 -13.99 -20.56
C LEU A 6 11.07 -14.11 -19.07
N PHE A 7 11.79 -13.34 -18.26
CA PHE A 7 11.93 -13.46 -16.80
C PHE A 7 10.80 -12.80 -15.98
N ALA A 8 10.70 -13.26 -14.73
CA ALA A 8 9.66 -12.99 -13.75
C ALA A 8 9.88 -11.75 -12.84
N SER A 9 8.74 -11.30 -12.29
CA SER A 9 8.51 -10.62 -11.00
C SER A 9 8.67 -9.10 -10.87
N LEU A 10 7.55 -8.46 -10.49
CA LEU A 10 7.41 -7.08 -10.01
C LEU A 10 6.61 -7.05 -8.72
N GLN A 11 7.31 -6.78 -7.63
CA GLN A 11 6.81 -6.39 -6.31
C GLN A 11 7.56 -5.08 -6.01
N THR A 12 7.01 -3.97 -5.52
CA THR A 12 5.98 -3.77 -4.48
C THR A 12 5.55 -2.29 -4.54
N ARG A 13 4.24 -1.99 -4.48
CA ARG A 13 3.71 -0.61 -4.31
C ARG A 13 3.68 -0.28 -2.82
N LEU A 14 4.13 0.91 -2.41
CA LEU A 14 3.96 1.36 -1.04
C LEU A 14 2.58 1.97 -0.80
N VAL A 15 2.10 1.71 0.42
CA VAL A 15 0.79 2.02 1.01
C VAL A 15 -0.38 1.22 0.44
N ALA A 16 -0.70 0.14 1.15
CA ALA A 16 -1.88 -0.72 1.00
C ALA A 16 -1.99 -1.57 -0.28
N ASP A 17 -1.51 -2.82 -0.12
CA ASP A 17 -2.13 -4.03 -0.66
C ASP A 17 -1.98 -4.24 -2.18
N THR A 18 -0.97 -4.98 -2.65
CA THR A 18 -1.15 -5.93 -3.79
C THR A 18 0.03 -6.90 -3.87
N ASP A 19 -0.31 -8.19 -3.90
CA ASP A 19 0.55 -9.30 -4.32
C ASP A 19 0.37 -9.48 -5.83
N THR A 20 1.42 -9.24 -6.64
CA THR A 20 1.46 -9.70 -8.03
C THR A 20 2.51 -10.80 -8.14
N VAL A 21 2.05 -12.04 -8.26
CA VAL A 21 2.87 -13.22 -8.59
C VAL A 21 2.56 -13.56 -10.03
N ALA A 22 3.55 -13.43 -10.92
CA ALA A 22 3.53 -14.15 -12.19
C ALA A 22 3.87 -15.61 -11.92
N LYS A 23 3.16 -16.55 -12.56
CA LYS A 23 3.47 -17.98 -12.48
C LYS A 23 4.92 -18.25 -12.87
N ALA A 24 5.59 -19.03 -12.02
CA ALA A 24 6.77 -19.78 -12.40
C ALA A 24 6.35 -20.91 -13.36
N ALA A 25 6.95 -20.94 -14.55
CA ALA A 25 7.05 -22.17 -15.31
C ALA A 25 7.88 -23.17 -14.50
N ALA A 26 7.44 -24.43 -14.47
CA ALA A 26 8.18 -25.51 -13.86
C ALA A 26 9.56 -25.71 -14.51
N ASP A 27 10.51 -26.10 -13.68
CA ASP A 27 11.86 -26.59 -13.98
C ASP A 27 12.85 -25.65 -14.68
N THR A 28 13.55 -24.87 -13.86
CA THR A 28 15.03 -24.81 -13.90
C THR A 28 15.56 -24.27 -12.57
N ASN A 29 16.51 -24.99 -11.96
CA ASN A 29 17.12 -24.69 -10.65
C ASN A 29 18.02 -23.44 -10.61
N VAL A 30 17.78 -22.44 -11.46
CA VAL A 30 18.54 -21.17 -11.45
C VAL A 30 17.58 -20.00 -11.62
N ILE A 31 17.24 -19.34 -10.52
CA ILE A 31 16.54 -18.06 -10.52
C ILE A 31 17.54 -16.98 -10.93
N VAL A 32 17.55 -16.57 -12.20
CA VAL A 32 18.36 -15.39 -12.61
C VAL A 32 17.61 -14.13 -12.20
N ARG A 33 18.06 -13.51 -11.10
CA ARG A 33 17.60 -12.18 -10.67
C ARG A 33 18.32 -11.11 -11.50
N LYS A 34 17.57 -10.29 -12.24
CA LYS A 34 18.12 -9.11 -12.93
C LYS A 34 17.87 -7.86 -12.09
N ASN A 35 18.71 -6.85 -12.29
CA ASN A 35 18.37 -5.52 -11.82
C ASN A 35 17.18 -5.01 -12.63
N SER A 36 16.32 -4.19 -12.03
CA SER A 36 15.25 -3.52 -12.75
C SER A 36 14.97 -2.15 -12.17
N LEU A 37 14.46 -1.27 -13.01
CA LEU A 37 13.85 -0.01 -12.62
C LEU A 37 12.37 -0.09 -12.97
N SER A 38 11.50 0.29 -12.04
CA SER A 38 10.07 0.41 -12.27
C SER A 38 9.64 1.84 -12.01
N ALA A 39 8.79 2.36 -12.89
CA ALA A 39 8.15 3.66 -12.74
C ALA A 39 6.64 3.48 -12.84
N GLY A 40 5.88 4.21 -12.03
CA GLY A 40 4.43 4.13 -12.06
C GLY A 40 3.73 5.43 -11.73
N ILE A 41 2.48 5.52 -12.17
CA ILE A 41 1.57 6.61 -11.84
C ILE A 41 0.25 6.00 -11.36
N ASN A 42 -0.27 6.52 -10.25
CA ASN A 42 -1.51 6.10 -9.64
C ASN A 42 -2.47 7.26 -9.44
N TYR A 43 -3.71 7.10 -9.87
CA TYR A 43 -4.84 7.90 -9.41
C TYR A 43 -5.59 7.13 -8.34
N GLY A 44 -5.93 7.78 -7.22
CA GLY A 44 -6.79 7.23 -6.19
C GLY A 44 -7.96 8.16 -5.90
N SER A 45 -9.14 7.58 -5.64
CA SER A 45 -10.35 8.36 -5.35
C SER A 45 -10.35 9.00 -3.95
N ASP A 46 -9.59 8.45 -3.01
CA ASP A 46 -9.46 8.98 -1.65
C ASP A 46 -8.24 8.36 -0.94
N ALA A 47 -7.64 9.12 -0.01
CA ALA A 47 -6.47 8.71 0.76
C ALA A 47 -6.89 7.98 2.05
N LEU A 48 -6.54 6.70 2.15
CA LEU A 48 -6.79 5.85 3.32
C LEU A 48 -5.48 5.51 4.03
N PHE A 49 -5.41 5.74 5.34
CA PHE A 49 -4.27 5.39 6.17
C PHE A 49 -4.70 4.44 7.30
N PHE A 50 -4.20 3.20 7.28
CA PHE A 50 -4.54 2.12 8.25
C PHE A 50 -6.04 2.01 8.58
N GLY A 51 -6.90 2.15 7.57
CA GLY A 51 -8.35 2.06 7.75
C GLY A 51 -9.03 3.36 8.20
N ARG A 52 -8.33 4.50 8.15
CA ARG A 52 -8.85 5.83 8.46
C ARG A 52 -8.69 6.75 7.26
N THR A 53 -9.77 7.41 6.89
CA THR A 53 -9.87 8.49 5.89
C THR A 53 -9.96 9.85 6.56
N GLY A 54 -9.55 10.88 5.81
CA GLY A 54 -9.56 12.27 6.24
C GLY A 54 -10.95 12.86 6.44
N PRO A 55 -11.02 14.12 6.88
CA PRO A 55 -12.29 14.82 7.07
C PRO A 55 -13.13 14.95 5.79
N LYS A 56 -12.45 15.09 4.66
CA LYS A 56 -13.04 15.18 3.33
C LYS A 56 -12.34 14.16 2.44
N LYS A 57 -12.94 13.86 1.29
CA LYS A 57 -12.28 13.03 0.29
C LYS A 57 -11.05 13.74 -0.24
N TYR A 58 -9.95 13.02 -0.30
CA TYR A 58 -8.67 13.46 -0.84
C TYR A 58 -8.29 12.59 -2.05
N PRO A 59 -8.93 12.78 -3.21
CA PRO A 59 -8.46 12.14 -4.44
C PRO A 59 -7.02 12.56 -4.70
N PHE A 60 -6.19 11.67 -5.22
CA PHE A 60 -4.76 11.95 -5.34
C PHE A 60 -4.17 11.39 -6.63
N LEU A 61 -3.04 11.97 -7.02
CA LEU A 61 -2.11 11.40 -7.97
C LEU A 61 -0.81 11.07 -7.23
N ALA A 62 -0.24 9.90 -7.51
CA ALA A 62 1.07 9.51 -7.02
C ALA A 62 1.95 9.07 -8.18
N ALA A 63 3.25 9.36 -8.08
CA ALA A 63 4.28 8.84 -8.97
C ALA A 63 5.26 8.01 -8.13
N ASP A 64 5.57 6.81 -8.59
CA ASP A 64 6.41 5.84 -7.89
C ASP A 64 7.64 5.48 -8.72
N LEU A 65 8.78 5.29 -8.04
CA LEU A 65 10.00 4.74 -8.61
C LEU A 65 10.54 3.64 -7.69
N VAL A 66 10.93 2.50 -8.26
CA VAL A 66 11.53 1.38 -7.54
C VAL A 66 12.73 0.87 -8.31
N VAL A 67 13.87 0.73 -7.64
CA VAL A 67 15.06 0.07 -8.18
C VAL A 67 15.27 -1.24 -7.42
N ASN A 68 15.22 -2.34 -8.14
CA ASN A 68 15.48 -3.67 -7.61
C ASN A 68 16.88 -4.13 -8.01
N TYR A 69 17.63 -4.66 -7.05
CA TYR A 69 18.93 -5.27 -7.29
C TYR A 69 18.82 -6.79 -7.27
N LYS A 70 19.64 -7.45 -8.09
CA LYS A 70 19.73 -8.92 -8.15
C LYS A 70 20.01 -9.58 -6.79
N SER A 71 20.64 -8.84 -5.86
CA SER A 71 20.93 -9.29 -4.49
C SER A 71 19.67 -9.47 -3.63
N GLY A 72 18.52 -8.91 -4.04
CA GLY A 72 17.30 -8.82 -3.24
C GLY A 72 17.14 -7.49 -2.50
N PHE A 73 18.17 -6.64 -2.49
CA PHE A 73 18.01 -5.26 -2.03
C PHE A 73 17.16 -4.46 -3.00
N PHE A 74 16.39 -3.52 -2.48
CA PHE A 74 15.64 -2.57 -3.28
C PHE A 74 15.60 -1.21 -2.60
N ILE A 75 15.48 -0.17 -3.43
CA ILE A 75 15.22 1.20 -2.99
C ILE A 75 13.99 1.71 -3.75
N TYR A 76 13.26 2.63 -3.15
CA TYR A 76 12.10 3.23 -3.78
C TYR A 76 11.90 4.66 -3.31
N GLY A 77 11.13 5.39 -4.10
CA GLY A 77 10.57 6.66 -3.70
C GLY A 77 9.22 6.88 -4.35
N SER A 78 8.39 7.70 -3.70
CA SER A 78 7.12 8.14 -4.26
C SER A 78 6.91 9.63 -4.00
N ALA A 79 6.12 10.26 -4.86
CA ALA A 79 5.64 11.62 -4.68
C ALA A 79 4.12 11.61 -4.87
N LEU A 80 3.39 12.13 -3.89
CA LEU A 80 1.93 12.19 -3.90
C LEU A 80 1.44 13.63 -3.86
N LYS A 81 0.44 13.91 -4.67
CA LYS A 81 -0.30 15.18 -4.73
C LYS A 81 -1.78 14.90 -4.54
N VAL A 82 -2.39 15.58 -3.57
CA VAL A 82 -3.83 15.57 -3.40
C VAL A 82 -4.48 16.56 -4.36
N LEU A 83 -5.62 16.19 -4.90
CA LEU A 83 -6.41 16.96 -5.86
C LEU A 83 -7.53 17.70 -5.14
N GLY A 84 -7.90 18.88 -5.65
CA GLY A 84 -9.07 19.62 -5.16
C GLY A 84 -8.82 20.65 -4.07
N TYR A 85 -7.55 20.99 -3.76
CA TYR A 85 -7.20 22.20 -3.00
C TYR A 85 -5.89 22.84 -3.48
N GLU A 86 -5.81 24.17 -3.41
CA GLU A 86 -4.69 24.97 -3.94
C GLU A 86 -3.59 25.20 -2.90
N VAL A 87 -2.80 24.19 -2.50
CA VAL A 87 -1.86 24.46 -1.40
C VAL A 87 -0.49 23.75 -1.38
N PRO A 88 -0.25 22.61 -2.08
CA PRO A 88 1.10 22.42 -2.66
C PRO A 88 1.19 21.65 -3.99
N LEU A 89 2.35 21.75 -4.67
CA LEU A 89 2.67 20.95 -5.86
C LEU A 89 2.81 19.46 -5.54
N VAL A 90 3.38 19.13 -4.37
CA VAL A 90 3.55 17.79 -3.82
C VAL A 90 3.22 17.84 -2.32
N ASP A 91 2.36 16.95 -1.85
CA ASP A 91 1.89 16.87 -0.46
C ASP A 91 2.75 15.93 0.39
N GLU A 92 3.30 14.90 -0.25
CA GLU A 92 4.07 13.83 0.40
C GLU A 92 5.17 13.32 -0.54
N ILE A 93 6.34 13.09 0.04
CA ILE A 93 7.43 12.34 -0.56
C ILE A 93 7.81 11.21 0.39
N ASP A 94 7.82 9.99 -0.12
CA ASP A 94 8.37 8.85 0.59
C ASP A 94 9.69 8.45 -0.03
N VAL A 95 10.64 8.07 0.81
CA VAL A 95 11.90 7.45 0.38
C VAL A 95 12.20 6.30 1.29
N GLY A 96 12.56 5.15 0.71
CA GLY A 96 12.88 3.98 1.50
C GLY A 96 13.63 2.92 0.75
N GLY A 97 13.84 1.81 1.44
CA GLY A 97 14.51 0.65 0.90
C GLY A 97 14.39 -0.54 1.82
N GLY A 98 14.80 -1.69 1.31
CA GLY A 98 14.64 -2.92 2.04
C GLY A 98 15.33 -4.11 1.39
N TYR A 99 15.01 -5.28 1.91
CA TYR A 99 15.53 -6.55 1.46
C TYR A 99 14.41 -7.55 1.26
N PHE A 100 14.37 -8.15 0.08
CA PHE A 100 13.54 -9.29 -0.26
C PHE A 100 14.27 -10.60 0.03
N TYR A 101 13.63 -11.46 0.80
CA TYR A 101 14.11 -12.80 1.10
C TYR A 101 13.07 -13.86 0.74
N ARG A 102 13.57 -15.05 0.45
CA ARG A 102 12.77 -16.25 0.15
C ARG A 102 13.32 -17.39 1.00
N LEU A 103 12.55 -17.82 2.00
CA LEU A 103 12.96 -18.91 2.88
C LEU A 103 12.64 -20.28 2.26
N SER A 104 11.56 -20.36 1.46
CA SER A 104 11.18 -21.57 0.73
C SER A 104 10.47 -21.23 -0.58
N LYS A 105 10.06 -22.23 -1.36
CA LYS A 105 9.26 -22.01 -2.58
C LYS A 105 7.93 -21.28 -2.28
N ASN A 106 7.36 -21.52 -1.10
CA ASN A 106 6.04 -21.01 -0.73
C ASN A 106 6.12 -19.86 0.29
N PHE A 107 7.29 -19.61 0.88
CA PHE A 107 7.47 -18.58 1.90
C PHE A 107 8.42 -17.48 1.41
N THR A 108 7.90 -16.26 1.31
CA THR A 108 8.63 -15.06 0.90
C THR A 108 8.37 -13.93 1.87
N GLY A 109 9.31 -13.00 1.99
CA GLY A 109 9.08 -11.81 2.78
C GLY A 109 9.98 -10.64 2.42
N THR A 110 9.67 -9.50 3.02
CA THR A 110 10.42 -8.26 2.90
C THR A 110 10.57 -7.61 4.26
N LEU A 111 11.73 -7.01 4.49
CA LEU A 111 11.96 -6.06 5.57
C LEU A 111 12.35 -4.73 4.94
N SER A 112 11.68 -3.65 5.29
CA SER A 112 11.96 -2.33 4.74
C SER A 112 11.79 -1.22 5.76
N TYR A 113 12.44 -0.10 5.45
CA TYR A 113 12.30 1.16 6.17
C TYR A 113 11.84 2.25 5.19
N THR A 114 10.96 3.11 5.67
CA THR A 114 10.44 4.27 4.93
C THR A 114 10.58 5.53 5.76
N ARG A 115 11.06 6.61 5.13
CA ARG A 115 10.96 7.97 5.64
C ARG A 115 9.84 8.68 4.91
N PHE A 116 8.92 9.27 5.66
CA PHE A 116 7.84 10.11 5.13
C PHE A 116 8.18 11.59 5.29
N ILE A 117 8.00 12.36 4.23
CA ILE A 117 8.29 13.80 4.18
C ILE A 117 7.02 14.51 3.69
N PHE A 118 6.42 15.32 4.54
CA PHE A 118 5.16 16.01 4.23
C PHE A 118 5.38 17.50 4.04
N ASN A 119 4.59 18.10 3.16
CA ASN A 119 4.43 19.53 3.14
C ASN A 119 3.79 20.00 4.46
N ASN A 120 4.20 21.16 4.99
CA ASN A 120 3.65 21.74 6.22
C ASN A 120 2.13 22.00 6.16
N LYS A 121 1.55 22.06 4.96
CA LYS A 121 0.12 22.27 4.73
C LYS A 121 -0.60 21.01 4.24
N SER A 122 0.07 19.86 4.27
CA SER A 122 -0.48 18.58 3.83
C SER A 122 -1.61 18.14 4.76
N ALA A 123 -2.82 17.96 4.22
CA ALA A 123 -4.02 17.64 5.00
C ALA A 123 -4.26 16.13 5.18
N ILE A 124 -3.36 15.27 4.70
CA ILE A 124 -3.52 13.81 4.77
C ILE A 124 -3.15 13.27 6.15
N ILE A 125 -3.87 12.25 6.62
CA ILE A 125 -3.70 11.69 7.97
C ILE A 125 -2.32 11.09 8.18
N LYS A 126 -1.72 10.52 7.13
CA LYS A 126 -0.37 9.95 7.17
C LYS A 126 0.69 10.94 7.68
N SER A 127 0.45 12.24 7.54
CA SER A 127 1.32 13.32 8.04
C SER A 127 1.58 13.29 9.55
N ALA A 128 0.77 12.55 10.31
CA ALA A 128 0.93 12.30 11.74
C ALA A 128 2.02 11.26 12.08
N SER A 129 2.66 10.65 11.08
CA SER A 129 3.87 9.83 11.22
C SER A 129 5.02 10.44 10.40
N SER A 130 6.24 10.01 10.66
CA SER A 130 7.40 10.38 9.85
C SER A 130 8.27 9.20 9.43
N ASN A 131 8.10 8.03 10.02
CA ASN A 131 8.89 6.85 9.70
C ASN A 131 8.03 5.59 9.81
N ASP A 132 8.44 4.56 9.09
CA ASP A 132 7.86 3.24 9.14
C ASP A 132 8.94 2.16 9.01
N ILE A 133 8.85 1.12 9.84
CA ILE A 133 9.52 -0.15 9.63
C ILE A 133 8.45 -1.17 9.28
N ASN A 134 8.56 -1.73 8.08
CA ASN A 134 7.61 -2.68 7.53
C ASN A 134 8.25 -4.07 7.44
N PHE A 135 7.56 -5.06 7.98
CA PHE A 135 7.91 -6.47 7.88
C PHE A 135 6.74 -7.25 7.27
N LYS A 136 6.90 -7.68 6.03
CA LYS A 136 5.90 -8.47 5.30
C LYS A 136 6.36 -9.90 5.12
N ASN A 137 5.49 -10.85 5.39
CA ASN A 137 5.67 -12.27 5.10
C ASN A 137 4.45 -12.79 4.37
N SER A 138 4.67 -13.68 3.43
CA SER A 138 3.63 -14.29 2.63
C SER A 138 3.86 -15.79 2.53
N TYR A 139 2.77 -16.55 2.67
CA TYR A 139 2.74 -17.98 2.45
C TYR A 139 1.76 -18.33 1.33
N ASP A 140 2.25 -19.09 0.35
CA ASP A 140 1.46 -19.61 -0.76
C ASP A 140 0.96 -21.03 -0.45
N TRP A 141 -0.36 -21.18 -0.31
CA TRP A 141 -1.03 -22.45 -0.08
C TRP A 141 -1.32 -23.21 -1.38
N GLY A 142 -0.93 -22.66 -2.54
CA GLY A 142 -1.25 -23.16 -3.88
C GLY A 142 -2.66 -22.77 -4.33
N PHE A 143 -3.66 -22.92 -3.46
CA PHE A 143 -5.02 -22.48 -3.76
C PHE A 143 -5.32 -21.06 -3.28
N ALA A 144 -4.53 -20.47 -2.39
CA ALA A 144 -4.68 -19.09 -1.92
C ALA A 144 -3.35 -18.61 -1.35
N LYS A 145 -3.19 -17.31 -1.16
CA LYS A 145 -2.03 -16.73 -0.49
C LYS A 145 -2.48 -15.99 0.77
N THR A 146 -1.78 -16.24 1.88
CA THR A 146 -1.91 -15.45 3.10
C THR A 146 -0.69 -14.57 3.27
N SER A 147 -0.91 -13.29 3.57
CA SER A 147 0.15 -12.32 3.84
C SER A 147 -0.06 -11.67 5.20
N LEU A 148 1.00 -11.56 5.98
CA LEU A 148 1.07 -10.83 7.24
C LEU A 148 2.02 -9.64 7.04
N VAL A 149 1.56 -8.44 7.34
CA VAL A 149 2.37 -7.22 7.36
C VAL A 149 2.36 -6.67 8.78
N ALA A 150 3.53 -6.47 9.37
CA ALA A 150 3.69 -5.72 10.60
C ALA A 150 4.33 -4.38 10.28
N ASP A 151 3.70 -3.30 10.75
CA ASP A 151 4.19 -1.93 10.55
C ASP A 151 4.45 -1.31 11.92
N TYR A 152 5.58 -0.61 12.04
CA TYR A 152 5.90 0.21 13.21
C TYR A 152 6.15 1.64 12.77
N LEU A 153 5.15 2.48 13.03
CA LEU A 153 5.23 3.91 12.79
C LEU A 153 5.89 4.60 13.98
N PHE A 154 6.82 5.51 13.71
CA PHE A 154 7.49 6.28 14.75
C PHE A 154 7.89 7.69 14.32
N GLY A 155 8.15 8.54 15.31
CA GLY A 155 8.71 9.89 15.15
C GLY A 155 7.77 10.98 15.66
N LYS A 156 6.60 11.16 15.02
CA LYS A 156 5.55 12.11 15.47
C LYS A 156 4.50 11.46 16.38
N SER A 157 4.16 10.22 16.06
CA SER A 157 3.33 9.30 16.84
C SER A 157 4.03 7.94 16.84
N TYR A 158 3.63 7.07 17.77
CA TYR A 158 4.15 5.71 17.86
C TYR A 158 2.97 4.77 17.71
N ASP A 159 2.96 3.98 16.65
CA ASP A 159 1.88 3.05 16.37
C ASP A 159 2.40 1.72 15.85
N VAL A 160 1.73 0.65 16.23
CA VAL A 160 2.00 -0.70 15.73
C VAL A 160 0.77 -1.20 15.02
N PHE A 161 0.96 -1.76 13.82
CA PHE A 161 -0.11 -2.36 13.03
C PHE A 161 0.23 -3.79 12.63
N THR A 162 -0.83 -4.55 12.39
CA THR A 162 -0.77 -5.85 11.76
C THR A 162 -1.86 -5.92 10.71
N THR A 163 -1.47 -6.10 9.46
CA THR A 163 -2.39 -6.36 8.35
C THR A 163 -2.31 -7.82 7.97
N ILE A 164 -3.45 -8.51 8.00
CA ILE A 164 -3.58 -9.89 7.51
C ILE A 164 -4.39 -9.84 6.22
N SER A 165 -3.83 -10.39 5.15
CA SER A 165 -4.47 -10.47 3.84
C SER A 165 -4.60 -11.91 3.40
N ASN A 166 -5.76 -12.27 2.86
CA ASN A 166 -5.96 -13.52 2.13
C ASN A 166 -6.38 -13.19 0.71
N SER A 167 -5.65 -13.71 -0.27
CA SER A 167 -5.87 -13.38 -1.68
C SER A 167 -5.86 -14.62 -2.56
N LYS A 168 -6.53 -14.51 -3.71
CA LYS A 168 -6.56 -15.56 -4.74
C LYS A 168 -6.20 -14.96 -6.08
N TYR A 169 -4.99 -15.27 -6.54
CA TYR A 169 -4.57 -14.88 -7.88
C TYR A 169 -5.23 -15.76 -8.94
N TRP A 170 -5.69 -15.12 -10.01
CA TRP A 170 -6.09 -15.75 -11.25
C TRP A 170 -5.57 -14.92 -12.42
N GLU A 171 -5.14 -15.61 -13.47
CA GLU A 171 -4.70 -15.04 -14.73
C GLU A 171 -5.44 -15.73 -15.87
N SER A 172 -5.69 -14.99 -16.94
CA SER A 172 -6.29 -15.56 -18.13
C SER A 172 -5.31 -16.44 -18.90
N SER A 173 -5.79 -17.57 -19.41
CA SER A 173 -5.03 -18.39 -20.36
C SER A 173 -5.08 -17.87 -21.80
N TRP A 174 -5.89 -16.85 -22.05
CA TRP A 174 -6.02 -16.18 -23.35
C TRP A 174 -5.39 -14.79 -23.32
N SER A 175 -5.14 -14.29 -24.52
CA SER A 175 -4.77 -12.92 -24.82
C SER A 175 -6.00 -12.05 -25.12
N ILE A 176 -5.89 -10.74 -24.95
CA ILE A 176 -6.92 -9.74 -25.25
C ILE A 176 -6.67 -9.10 -26.62
N PHE A 177 -5.48 -8.56 -26.85
CA PHE A 177 -5.12 -7.84 -28.08
C PHE A 177 -3.99 -8.52 -28.86
N ASP A 178 -3.00 -9.12 -28.18
CA ASP A 178 -1.91 -9.87 -28.84
C ASP A 178 -1.32 -10.97 -27.95
N ASP A 179 -0.44 -11.80 -28.52
CA ASP A 179 0.12 -13.00 -27.89
C ASP A 179 1.03 -12.74 -26.68
N GLN A 180 1.25 -11.47 -26.30
CA GLN A 180 2.08 -11.06 -25.17
C GLN A 180 1.29 -10.46 -24.01
N ASP A 181 -0.03 -10.34 -24.15
CA ASP A 181 -0.89 -9.78 -23.11
C ASP A 181 -1.74 -10.83 -22.39
N TYR A 182 -2.19 -10.46 -21.19
CA TYR A 182 -3.13 -11.24 -20.38
C TYR A 182 -3.83 -10.39 -19.33
N LEU A 183 -5.00 -10.84 -18.90
CA LEU A 183 -5.72 -10.30 -17.76
C LEU A 183 -5.29 -11.02 -16.48
N SER A 184 -5.19 -10.29 -15.38
CA SER A 184 -5.13 -10.87 -14.04
C SER A 184 -6.16 -10.24 -13.12
N ILE A 185 -6.59 -11.03 -12.14
CA ILE A 185 -7.45 -10.59 -11.04
C ILE A 185 -6.90 -11.18 -9.75
N ASN A 186 -6.87 -10.39 -8.67
CA ASN A 186 -6.41 -10.87 -7.37
C ASN A 186 -7.33 -10.40 -6.24
N PRO A 187 -8.56 -10.92 -6.14
CA PRO A 187 -9.45 -10.60 -5.02
C PRO A 187 -8.74 -10.88 -3.69
N SER A 188 -8.87 -9.94 -2.75
CA SER A 188 -8.34 -10.08 -1.40
C SER A 188 -9.33 -9.64 -0.34
N PHE A 189 -9.25 -10.31 0.81
CA PHE A 189 -9.87 -9.87 2.04
C PHE A 189 -8.77 -9.48 3.03
N ASN A 190 -8.89 -8.31 3.65
CA ASN A 190 -7.89 -7.75 4.53
C ASN A 190 -8.48 -7.38 5.90
N PHE A 191 -7.69 -7.64 6.93
CA PHE A 191 -7.93 -7.23 8.31
C PHE A 191 -6.78 -6.35 8.74
N ILE A 192 -7.07 -5.20 9.36
CA ILE A 192 -6.05 -4.34 9.97
C ILE A 192 -6.32 -4.28 11.45
N LEU A 193 -5.34 -4.66 12.25
CA LEU A 193 -5.28 -4.45 13.69
C LEU A 193 -4.19 -3.44 14.00
N GLY A 194 -4.35 -2.67 15.07
CA GLY A 194 -3.31 -1.73 15.47
C GLY A 194 -3.75 -0.74 16.54
N THR A 195 -2.84 0.17 16.83
CA THR A 195 -3.10 1.36 17.65
C THR A 195 -3.49 2.55 16.76
N GLN A 196 -3.98 3.62 17.37
CA GLN A 196 -4.55 4.79 16.67
C GLN A 196 -3.98 6.12 17.21
N ASN A 197 -2.77 6.13 17.75
CA ASN A 197 -2.15 7.34 18.30
C ASN A 197 -1.97 8.42 17.22
N PHE A 198 -1.73 8.01 15.97
CA PHE A 198 -1.68 8.91 14.81
C PHE A 198 -2.97 9.72 14.59
N VAL A 199 -4.14 9.19 14.95
CA VAL A 199 -5.43 9.91 14.80
C VAL A 199 -5.47 11.12 15.72
N GLN A 200 -5.05 10.94 16.97
CA GLN A 200 -4.94 12.05 17.91
C GLN A 200 -3.87 13.04 17.47
N ARG A 201 -2.70 12.55 17.04
CA ARG A 201 -1.61 13.42 16.58
C ARG A 201 -2.05 14.28 15.39
N TYR A 202 -2.74 13.70 14.41
CA TYR A 202 -3.29 14.42 13.27
C TYR A 202 -4.24 15.54 13.72
N SER A 203 -5.12 15.24 14.69
CA SER A 203 -6.10 16.20 15.22
C SER A 203 -5.44 17.39 15.92
N ILE A 204 -4.33 17.15 16.63
CA ILE A 204 -3.54 18.20 17.28
C ILE A 204 -2.84 19.07 16.22
N ASP A 205 -2.18 18.44 15.24
CA ASP A 205 -1.42 19.13 14.20
C ASP A 205 -2.32 20.03 13.31
N HIS A 206 -3.62 19.73 13.21
CA HIS A 206 -4.58 20.45 12.36
C HIS A 206 -5.63 21.28 13.12
N LYS A 207 -5.41 21.54 14.42
CA LYS A 207 -6.38 22.23 15.30
C LYS A 207 -6.82 23.63 14.81
N TYR A 208 -6.00 24.32 14.02
CA TYR A 208 -6.31 25.64 13.47
C TYR A 208 -7.03 25.61 12.10
N GLN A 209 -7.22 24.42 11.51
CA GLN A 209 -7.88 24.21 10.22
C GLN A 209 -9.26 23.51 10.37
N LEU A 210 -9.81 23.51 11.59
CA LEU A 210 -11.05 22.82 11.94
C LEU A 210 -12.30 23.58 11.43
N GLU A 211 -12.52 23.56 10.12
CA GLU A 211 -13.82 23.87 9.49
C GLU A 211 -14.56 22.59 9.08
N ALA A 212 -14.08 21.41 9.49
CA ALA A 212 -14.67 20.13 9.14
C ALA A 212 -15.42 19.50 10.32
N ASP A 213 -16.71 19.21 10.12
CA ASP A 213 -17.64 18.67 11.14
C ASP A 213 -17.25 17.29 11.70
N ASN A 214 -16.26 16.63 11.11
CA ASN A 214 -15.84 15.27 11.47
C ASN A 214 -14.41 15.19 12.01
N ILE A 215 -13.86 16.28 12.57
CA ILE A 215 -12.64 16.25 13.40
C ILE A 215 -12.98 16.79 14.80
N TYR A 216 -13.18 15.88 15.76
CA TYR A 216 -13.33 16.22 17.18
C TYR A 216 -11.99 16.24 17.96
N VAL A 217 -11.52 17.41 18.37
CA VAL A 217 -10.31 17.54 19.20
C VAL A 217 -10.62 17.27 20.67
N ARG A 218 -10.21 16.10 21.17
CA ARG A 218 -10.30 15.75 22.60
C ARG A 218 -9.06 16.28 23.35
N ASN A 219 -9.24 16.68 24.61
CA ASN A 219 -8.16 17.11 25.50
C ASN A 219 -7.02 16.06 25.52
N GLU A 220 -5.78 16.52 25.31
CA GLU A 220 -4.58 15.71 25.05
C GLU A 220 -4.26 14.71 26.18
N ASN A 221 -4.70 15.02 27.41
CA ASN A 221 -4.52 14.20 28.61
C ASN A 221 -5.76 13.38 29.03
N ALA A 222 -6.82 13.36 28.22
CA ALA A 222 -8.07 12.69 28.57
C ALA A 222 -8.08 11.19 28.24
N THR A 223 -9.10 10.47 28.71
CA THR A 223 -9.34 9.03 28.53
C THR A 223 -9.26 8.54 27.08
N GLY A 224 -9.40 9.43 26.08
CA GLY A 224 -9.32 9.10 24.65
C GLY A 224 -7.90 8.86 24.15
N ALA A 225 -6.91 9.55 24.72
CA ALA A 225 -5.50 9.31 24.39
C ALA A 225 -5.08 7.90 24.81
N ARG A 226 -5.58 7.43 25.97
CA ARG A 226 -5.37 6.05 26.45
C ARG A 226 -6.10 5.00 25.63
N ALA A 227 -7.18 5.37 24.96
CA ALA A 227 -8.00 4.45 24.20
C ALA A 227 -7.41 4.24 22.78
N ASN A 228 -6.82 5.28 22.18
CA ASN A 228 -6.03 5.20 20.95
C ASN A 228 -4.78 4.29 21.08
N ALA A 229 -4.19 4.16 22.27
CA ALA A 229 -3.06 3.27 22.49
C ALA A 229 -3.43 1.78 22.55
N LYS A 230 -4.73 1.43 22.51
CA LYS A 230 -5.18 0.03 22.55
C LYS A 230 -4.98 -0.63 21.19
N PHE A 231 -4.31 -1.78 21.19
CA PHE A 231 -4.23 -2.62 20.00
C PHE A 231 -5.58 -3.32 19.79
N THR A 232 -6.28 -2.94 18.71
CA THR A 232 -7.62 -3.46 18.41
C THR A 232 -7.82 -3.62 16.91
N MET A 233 -8.91 -4.27 16.50
CA MET A 233 -9.30 -4.32 15.10
C MET A 233 -9.69 -2.92 14.62
N LEU A 234 -9.14 -2.47 13.51
CA LEU A 234 -9.36 -1.13 12.94
C LEU A 234 -10.19 -1.17 11.67
N ASN A 235 -10.02 -2.21 10.84
CA ASN A 235 -10.62 -2.26 9.52
C ASN A 235 -10.80 -3.69 9.01
N TYR A 236 -11.94 -3.89 8.35
CA TYR A 236 -12.15 -4.98 7.41
C TYR A 236 -12.23 -4.39 6.00
N SER A 237 -11.61 -5.02 5.03
CA SER A 237 -11.80 -4.59 3.64
C SER A 237 -11.75 -5.73 2.65
N PHE A 238 -12.46 -5.53 1.56
CA PHE A 238 -12.43 -6.39 0.39
C PHE A 238 -11.89 -5.58 -0.80
N LYS A 239 -10.95 -6.15 -1.56
CA LYS A 239 -10.32 -5.49 -2.70
C LYS A 239 -10.36 -6.41 -3.92
N ILE A 240 -10.65 -5.85 -5.07
CA ILE A 240 -10.58 -6.53 -6.37
C ILE A 240 -9.75 -5.65 -7.32
N PRO A 241 -8.45 -5.94 -7.47
CA PRO A 241 -7.65 -5.44 -8.58
C PRO A 241 -7.88 -6.31 -9.82
N VAL A 242 -8.06 -5.64 -10.96
CA VAL A 242 -8.08 -6.23 -12.30
C VAL A 242 -6.99 -5.54 -13.10
N SER A 243 -6.06 -6.32 -13.64
CA SER A 243 -4.90 -5.79 -14.34
C SER A 243 -4.81 -6.34 -15.76
N TYR A 244 -4.52 -5.46 -16.70
CA TYR A 244 -4.07 -5.78 -18.04
C TYR A 244 -2.54 -5.73 -18.06
N ASN A 245 -1.92 -6.85 -18.40
CA ASN A 245 -0.48 -7.04 -18.27
C ASN A 245 0.16 -7.25 -19.63
N ARG A 246 1.36 -6.67 -19.80
CA ARG A 246 2.27 -6.87 -20.93
C ARG A 246 3.69 -7.04 -20.41
N PRO A 247 4.68 -7.42 -21.24
CA PRO A 247 6.03 -7.72 -20.77
C PRO A 247 6.73 -6.57 -20.01
N HIS A 248 6.43 -5.32 -20.38
CA HIS A 248 7.08 -4.13 -19.78
C HIS A 248 6.12 -3.19 -19.09
N TYR A 249 4.80 -3.39 -19.19
CA TYR A 249 3.85 -2.48 -18.55
C TYR A 249 2.58 -3.15 -18.08
N THR A 250 1.92 -2.51 -17.13
CA THR A 250 0.66 -2.98 -16.55
C THR A 250 -0.28 -1.80 -16.36
N LEU A 251 -1.53 -1.99 -16.76
CA LEU A 251 -2.64 -1.11 -16.45
C LEU A 251 -3.54 -1.83 -15.45
N GLU A 252 -3.86 -1.21 -14.34
CA GLU A 252 -4.68 -1.81 -13.28
C GLU A 252 -5.80 -0.89 -12.86
N PHE A 253 -6.99 -1.44 -12.78
CA PHE A 253 -8.10 -0.85 -12.03
C PHE A 253 -8.30 -1.65 -10.75
N SER A 254 -8.47 -0.97 -9.63
CA SER A 254 -8.73 -1.61 -8.35
C SER A 254 -9.93 -1.00 -7.65
N TYR A 255 -10.88 -1.84 -7.27
CA TYR A 255 -11.96 -1.49 -6.36
C TYR A 255 -11.65 -1.98 -4.95
N LYS A 256 -11.90 -1.16 -3.93
CA LYS A 256 -11.83 -1.56 -2.52
C LYS A 256 -13.05 -1.06 -1.75
N TYR A 257 -13.65 -1.93 -0.95
CA TYR A 257 -14.67 -1.57 0.03
C TYR A 257 -14.08 -1.68 1.44
N SER A 258 -14.13 -0.59 2.19
CA SER A 258 -13.53 -0.46 3.52
C SER A 258 -14.59 -0.30 4.59
N ILE A 259 -14.49 -1.09 5.67
CA ILE A 259 -15.38 -1.05 6.82
C ILE A 259 -14.54 -0.72 8.05
N PRO A 260 -14.44 0.56 8.44
CA PRO A 260 -13.74 0.95 9.66
C PRO A 260 -14.53 0.50 10.89
N VAL A 261 -13.81 0.00 11.91
CA VAL A 261 -14.36 -0.42 13.21
C VAL A 261 -13.48 0.11 14.34
N ASN A 262 -14.02 0.14 15.57
CA ASN A 262 -13.37 0.74 16.74
C ASN A 262 -12.78 2.12 16.42
N VAL A 263 -13.57 2.92 15.70
CA VAL A 263 -13.19 4.26 15.29
C VAL A 263 -13.16 5.12 16.54
N GLU A 264 -11.97 5.53 16.94
CA GLU A 264 -11.75 6.35 18.11
C GLU A 264 -11.18 7.71 17.73
N GLY A 265 -11.44 8.71 18.58
CA GLY A 265 -10.93 10.05 18.39
C GLY A 265 -11.76 10.89 17.42
N ALA A 266 -11.06 11.74 16.68
CA ALA A 266 -11.66 12.87 15.98
C ALA A 266 -12.39 12.49 14.70
N LEU A 267 -11.97 11.42 14.03
CA LEU A 267 -12.37 11.07 12.67
C LEU A 267 -13.60 10.16 12.69
N LEU A 268 -14.75 10.66 12.22
CA LEU A 268 -15.97 9.84 12.05
C LEU A 268 -15.92 9.07 10.72
N ASN A 269 -15.03 8.08 10.61
CA ASN A 269 -14.87 7.28 9.40
C ASN A 269 -16.11 6.45 9.09
N ARG A 270 -16.51 6.44 7.82
CA ARG A 270 -17.68 5.71 7.34
C ARG A 270 -17.25 4.53 6.49
N ARG A 271 -18.21 3.66 6.19
CA ARG A 271 -18.02 2.61 5.18
C ARG A 271 -17.88 3.28 3.82
N GLU A 272 -16.79 3.01 3.13
CA GLU A 272 -16.39 3.78 1.96
C GLU A 272 -15.84 2.88 0.85
N SER A 273 -16.13 3.29 -0.39
CA SER A 273 -15.64 2.67 -1.61
C SER A 273 -14.47 3.50 -2.14
N PHE A 274 -13.40 2.81 -2.53
CA PHE A 274 -12.18 3.39 -3.10
C PHE A 274 -11.93 2.80 -4.48
N TYR A 275 -11.44 3.65 -5.37
CA TYR A 275 -11.07 3.29 -6.73
C TYR A 275 -9.67 3.77 -7.01
N ASN A 276 -8.84 2.89 -7.55
CA ASN A 276 -7.51 3.24 -8.00
C ASN A 276 -7.36 2.87 -9.47
N LEU A 277 -6.70 3.74 -10.24
CA LEU A 277 -6.25 3.47 -11.60
C LEU A 277 -4.75 3.63 -11.62
N THR A 278 -4.05 2.60 -12.08
CA THR A 278 -2.60 2.59 -12.01
C THR A 278 -1.95 2.11 -13.29
N PHE A 279 -0.89 2.81 -13.69
CA PHE A 279 0.00 2.42 -14.78
C PHE A 279 1.41 2.18 -14.23
N TYR A 280 2.05 1.10 -14.64
CA TYR A 280 3.46 0.83 -14.36
C TYR A 280 4.19 0.47 -15.63
N TYR A 281 5.46 0.89 -15.69
CA TYR A 281 6.42 0.47 -16.70
C TYR A 281 7.70 -0.02 -16.03
N VAL A 282 8.34 -1.02 -16.63
CA VAL A 282 9.50 -1.72 -16.08
C VAL A 282 10.60 -1.83 -17.10
N PHE A 283 11.78 -1.41 -16.67
CA PHE A 283 13.03 -1.39 -17.42
C PHE A 283 13.96 -2.48 -16.85
N TYR A 284 14.60 -3.24 -17.74
CA TYR A 284 15.53 -4.34 -17.41
C TYR A 284 16.95 -4.05 -17.89
#